data_AF-A0AAD1MVS2-F1
#
_entry.id   AF-A0AAD1MVS2-F1
#
_cell.length_a   1.000
_cell.length_b   1.000
_cell.length_c   1.000
_cell.angle_alpha   90.00
_cell.angle_beta   90.00
_cell.angle_gamma   90.00
#
_symmetry.space_group_name_H-M   'P 1'
#
loop_
_entity.id
_entity.type
_entity.pdbx_description
1 polymer ?
#
loop_
_entity_poly.entity_id
_entity_poly.type
_entity_poly.pdbx_seq_one_letter_code
_entity_poly.pdbx_strand_id
1 'polypeptide(L)'
;MTTRHLHIDKHSPAAYKALVGVSTAVSALAKETGLPRSLVELVNIRVSQINGCASCLEVHHRRADDAGVTAKQRATVSVWRDTELFDEREQAALRLAEITTTLPDHDTAEREYARAREVLGDDELSAIIWVATAINAFNRVSILSGHTVR
;
A
#
# COMPACT_ATOMS: atom_id res chain seq x y z
N MET A 1 2.20 -31.98 5.67
CA MET A 1 1.76 -31.45 6.99
C MET A 1 1.47 -29.98 6.82
N THR A 2 0.24 -29.54 7.07
CA THR A 2 -0.13 -28.12 7.01
C THR A 2 0.41 -27.43 8.26
N THR A 3 1.32 -26.48 8.10
CA THR A 3 1.80 -25.65 9.20
C THR A 3 0.64 -24.87 9.80
N ARG A 4 0.43 -25.00 11.11
CA ARG A 4 -0.55 -24.19 11.84
C ARG A 4 0.11 -22.85 12.20
N HIS A 5 -0.32 -21.78 11.55
CA HIS A 5 0.12 -20.42 11.88
C HIS A 5 -0.47 -19.95 13.22
N LEU A 6 0.32 -19.18 13.98
CA LEU A 6 -0.15 -18.45 15.16
C LEU A 6 -0.66 -17.08 14.70
N HIS A 7 -1.92 -16.76 15.00
CA HIS A 7 -2.47 -15.42 14.75
C HIS A 7 -1.86 -14.41 15.73
N ILE A 8 -0.77 -13.75 15.34
CA ILE A 8 -0.02 -12.84 16.23
C ILE A 8 -0.82 -11.60 16.60
N ASP A 9 -1.76 -11.18 15.77
CA ASP A 9 -2.73 -10.12 16.03
C ASP A 9 -3.69 -10.47 17.17
N LYS A 10 -4.07 -11.75 17.29
CA LYS A 10 -4.93 -12.25 18.39
C LYS A 10 -4.13 -12.60 19.63
N HIS A 11 -2.92 -13.13 19.45
CA HIS A 11 -2.06 -13.53 20.54
C HIS A 11 -1.46 -12.32 21.27
N SER A 12 -1.13 -11.26 20.54
CA SER A 12 -0.54 -10.02 21.07
C SER A 12 -1.37 -8.80 20.65
N PRO A 13 -2.62 -8.68 21.16
CA PRO A 13 -3.58 -7.69 20.68
C PRO A 13 -3.17 -6.24 20.95
N ALA A 14 -2.37 -5.98 21.98
CA ALA A 14 -1.85 -4.65 22.27
C ALA A 14 -0.92 -4.14 21.16
N ALA A 15 -0.04 -5.00 20.62
CA ALA A 15 0.84 -4.65 19.50
C ALA A 15 0.04 -4.40 18.22
N TYR A 16 -0.95 -5.24 17.94
CA TYR A 16 -1.84 -5.03 16.79
C TYR A 16 -2.66 -3.73 16.92
N LYS A 17 -3.15 -3.41 18.13
CA LYS A 17 -3.85 -2.14 18.39
C LYS A 17 -2.96 -0.93 18.12
N ALA A 18 -1.68 -0.99 18.50
CA ALA A 18 -0.73 0.08 18.19
C ALA A 18 -0.53 0.24 16.67
N LEU A 19 -0.43 -0.86 15.92
CA LEU A 19 -0.36 -0.84 14.46
C LEU A 19 -1.63 -0.25 13.81
N VAL A 20 -2.81 -0.56 14.36
CA VAL A 20 -4.06 0.11 13.95
C VAL A 20 -4.00 1.61 14.21
N GLY A 21 -3.43 2.04 15.34
CA GLY A 21 -3.19 3.45 15.65
C GLY A 21 -2.32 4.15 14.59
N VAL A 22 -1.27 3.49 14.09
CA VAL A 22 -0.48 3.98 12.95
C VAL A 22 -1.36 4.16 11.72
N SER A 23 -2.17 3.14 11.36
CA SER A 23 -3.09 3.25 10.21
C SER A 23 -4.08 4.40 10.34
N THR A 24 -4.58 4.68 11.55
CA THR A 24 -5.49 5.81 11.81
C THR A 24 -4.77 7.14 11.59
N ALA A 25 -3.57 7.31 12.13
CA ALA A 25 -2.77 8.52 11.94
C ALA A 25 -2.43 8.74 10.47
N VAL A 26 -2.00 7.70 9.75
CA VAL A 26 -1.70 7.76 8.31
C VAL A 26 -2.95 8.09 7.48
N SER A 27 -4.12 7.57 7.86
CA SER A 27 -5.37 7.92 7.16
C SER A 27 -5.77 9.38 7.37
N ALA A 28 -5.53 9.94 8.57
CA ALA A 28 -5.75 11.35 8.85
C ALA A 28 -4.77 12.22 8.04
N LEU A 29 -3.47 11.87 8.08
CA LEU A 29 -2.43 12.52 7.30
C LEU A 29 -2.79 12.56 5.81
N ALA A 30 -3.12 11.42 5.20
CA ALA A 30 -3.48 11.37 3.77
C ALA A 30 -4.68 12.29 3.44
N LYS A 31 -5.65 12.42 4.35
CA LYS A 31 -6.78 13.32 4.17
C LYS A 31 -6.36 14.79 4.28
N GLU A 32 -5.52 15.12 5.27
CA GLU A 32 -5.00 16.47 5.51
C GLU A 32 -4.14 16.97 4.34
N THR A 33 -3.36 16.08 3.74
CA THR A 33 -2.52 16.39 2.56
C THR A 33 -3.27 16.34 1.23
N GLY A 34 -4.59 16.13 1.25
CA GLY A 34 -5.42 16.10 0.05
C GLY A 34 -5.17 14.91 -0.88
N LEU A 35 -4.67 13.78 -0.36
CA LEU A 35 -4.59 12.54 -1.13
C LEU A 35 -5.99 11.93 -1.28
N PRO A 36 -6.47 11.71 -2.51
CA PRO A 36 -7.76 11.08 -2.71
C PRO A 36 -7.73 9.64 -2.22
N ARG A 37 -8.88 9.16 -1.71
CA ARG A 37 -8.96 7.78 -1.19
C ARG A 37 -8.62 6.74 -2.25
N SER A 38 -8.97 6.99 -3.50
CA SER A 38 -8.63 6.15 -4.65
C SER A 38 -7.13 5.89 -4.76
N LEU A 39 -6.31 6.94 -4.62
CA LEU A 39 -4.85 6.85 -4.68
C LEU A 39 -4.26 6.06 -3.51
N VAL A 40 -4.77 6.28 -2.30
CA VAL A 40 -4.38 5.50 -1.11
C VAL A 40 -4.65 4.01 -1.33
N GLU A 41 -5.79 3.66 -1.92
CA GLU A 41 -6.12 2.26 -2.18
C GLU A 41 -5.32 1.66 -3.34
N LEU A 42 -4.94 2.42 -4.37
CA LEU A 42 -4.01 1.97 -5.40
C LEU A 42 -2.64 1.59 -4.80
N VAL A 43 -2.11 2.42 -3.89
CA VAL A 43 -0.89 2.12 -3.14
C VAL A 43 -1.06 0.83 -2.33
N ASN A 44 -2.14 0.72 -1.55
CA ASN A 44 -2.39 -0.46 -0.72
C ASN A 44 -2.50 -1.76 -1.54
N ILE A 45 -3.20 -1.71 -2.67
CA ILE A 45 -3.31 -2.84 -3.61
C ILE A 45 -1.92 -3.18 -4.13
N ARG A 46 -1.16 -2.22 -4.66
CA ARG A 46 0.13 -2.49 -5.29
C ARG A 46 1.14 -3.10 -4.31
N VAL A 47 1.22 -2.56 -3.10
CA VAL A 47 2.09 -3.11 -2.04
C VAL A 47 1.65 -4.52 -1.66
N SER A 48 0.34 -4.75 -1.51
CA SER A 48 -0.20 -6.07 -1.16
C SER A 48 0.00 -7.10 -2.27
N GLN A 49 0.01 -6.69 -3.55
CA GLN A 49 0.36 -7.54 -4.68
C GLN A 49 1.82 -7.98 -4.61
N ILE A 50 2.75 -7.06 -4.36
CA ILE A 50 4.18 -7.35 -4.25
C ILE A 50 4.46 -8.31 -3.08
N ASN A 51 3.83 -8.05 -1.93
CA ASN A 51 4.01 -8.89 -0.74
C ASN A 51 3.23 -10.22 -0.80
N GLY A 52 2.27 -10.38 -1.71
CA GLY A 52 1.43 -11.57 -1.80
C GLY A 52 0.39 -11.72 -0.67
N CYS A 53 -0.11 -10.61 -0.09
CA CYS A 53 -1.12 -10.67 0.97
C CYS A 53 -2.55 -10.79 0.41
N ALA A 54 -3.06 -12.02 0.24
CA ALA A 54 -4.41 -12.27 -0.29
C ALA A 54 -5.54 -11.58 0.50
N SER A 55 -5.51 -11.65 1.83
CA SER A 55 -6.53 -11.00 2.67
C SER A 55 -6.49 -9.47 2.58
N CYS A 56 -5.29 -8.90 2.45
CA CYS A 56 -5.13 -7.46 2.30
C CYS A 56 -5.63 -7.02 0.92
N LEU A 57 -5.35 -7.81 -0.13
CA LEU A 57 -5.87 -7.56 -1.47
C LEU A 57 -7.40 -7.55 -1.48
N GLU A 58 -8.08 -8.52 -0.87
CA GLU A 58 -9.55 -8.53 -0.78
C GLU A 58 -10.07 -7.23 -0.15
N VAL A 59 -9.55 -6.85 1.03
CA VAL A 59 -9.98 -5.65 1.74
C VAL A 59 -9.78 -4.39 0.89
N HIS A 60 -8.61 -4.25 0.28
CA HIS A 60 -8.23 -3.04 -0.44
C HIS A 60 -8.83 -2.96 -1.84
N HIS A 61 -9.13 -4.09 -2.50
CA HIS A 61 -9.91 -4.10 -3.73
C HIS A 61 -11.34 -3.59 -3.50
N ARG A 62 -12.01 -4.04 -2.44
CA ARG A 62 -13.35 -3.56 -2.09
C ARG A 62 -13.34 -2.06 -1.78
N ARG A 63 -12.39 -1.60 -0.95
CA ARG A 63 -12.25 -0.18 -0.63
C ARG A 63 -11.89 0.68 -1.85
N ALA A 64 -11.09 0.16 -2.78
CA ALA A 64 -10.79 0.84 -4.03
C ALA A 64 -12.03 1.01 -4.91
N ASP A 65 -12.90 -0.01 -4.93
CA ASP A 65 -14.20 0.07 -5.63
C ASP A 65 -15.09 1.14 -5.00
N ASP A 66 -15.24 1.12 -3.67
CA ASP A 66 -15.99 2.15 -2.93
C ASP A 66 -15.42 3.57 -3.14
N ALA A 67 -14.11 3.68 -3.38
CA ALA A 67 -13.40 4.93 -3.63
C ALA A 67 -13.38 5.36 -5.11
N GLY A 68 -14.01 4.61 -6.01
CA GLY A 68 -14.14 4.95 -7.43
C GLY A 68 -12.94 4.61 -8.31
N VAL A 69 -11.97 3.81 -7.84
CA VAL A 69 -10.89 3.29 -8.69
C VAL A 69 -11.52 2.41 -9.77
N THR A 70 -11.17 2.58 -11.04
CA THR A 70 -11.84 1.81 -12.10
C THR A 70 -11.45 0.33 -12.07
N ALA A 71 -12.33 -0.54 -12.58
CA ALA A 71 -12.02 -1.97 -12.72
C ALA A 71 -10.77 -2.23 -13.57
N LYS A 72 -10.55 -1.41 -14.61
CA LYS A 72 -9.35 -1.48 -15.45
C LYS A 72 -8.09 -1.18 -14.65
N GLN A 73 -8.05 -0.05 -13.93
CA GLN A 73 -6.91 0.31 -13.07
C GLN A 73 -6.64 -0.79 -12.03
N ARG A 74 -7.66 -1.29 -11.33
CA ARG A 74 -7.49 -2.38 -10.35
C ARG A 74 -6.90 -3.65 -10.96
N ALA A 75 -7.28 -3.99 -12.19
CA ALA A 75 -6.78 -5.17 -12.88
C ALA A 75 -5.34 -5.00 -13.40
N THR A 76 -4.94 -3.77 -13.75
CA THR A 76 -3.65 -3.49 -14.41
C THR A 76 -2.63 -2.78 -13.53
N VAL A 77 -2.94 -2.47 -12.27
CA VAL A 77 -2.00 -1.76 -11.37
C VAL A 77 -0.68 -2.51 -11.15
N SER A 78 -0.65 -3.84 -11.34
CA SER A 78 0.60 -4.61 -11.27
C SER A 78 1.59 -4.30 -12.41
N VAL A 79 1.08 -3.76 -13.52
CA VAL A 79 1.80 -3.45 -14.76
C VAL A 79 1.57 -1.98 -15.16
N TRP A 80 1.37 -1.11 -14.18
CA TRP A 80 0.95 0.29 -14.37
C TRP A 80 1.85 1.08 -15.32
N ARG A 81 3.14 0.74 -15.42
CA ARG A 81 4.12 1.38 -16.32
C ARG A 81 3.84 1.18 -17.81
N ASP A 82 3.12 0.12 -18.16
CA ASP A 82 2.84 -0.28 -19.55
C ASP A 82 1.41 0.10 -19.98
N THR A 83 0.77 1.05 -19.27
CA THR A 83 -0.60 1.49 -19.54
C THR A 83 -0.76 3.00 -19.38
N GLU A 84 -1.71 3.59 -20.10
CA GLU A 84 -2.10 5.01 -19.97
C GLU A 84 -3.23 5.24 -18.94
N LEU A 85 -3.54 4.23 -18.11
CA LEU A 85 -4.67 4.25 -17.17
C LEU A 85 -4.37 4.99 -15.86
N PHE A 86 -3.13 5.41 -15.66
CA PHE A 86 -2.66 6.05 -14.42
C PHE A 86 -2.11 7.43 -14.73
N ASP A 87 -2.60 8.44 -14.04
CA ASP A 87 -2.09 9.81 -14.19
C ASP A 87 -0.70 9.98 -13.55
N GLU A 88 -0.07 11.13 -13.76
CA GLU A 88 1.30 11.39 -13.26
C GLU A 88 1.40 11.28 -11.73
N ARG A 89 0.35 11.69 -10.98
CA ARG A 89 0.31 11.64 -9.52
C ARG A 89 0.13 10.21 -9.02
N GLU A 90 -0.71 9.43 -9.69
CA GLU A 90 -0.88 7.99 -9.47
C GLU A 90 0.43 7.23 -9.75
N GLN A 91 1.09 7.51 -10.87
CA GLN A 91 2.39 6.92 -11.20
C GLN A 91 3.47 7.27 -10.17
N ALA A 92 3.56 8.53 -9.76
CA ALA A 92 4.51 8.97 -8.73
C ALA A 92 4.28 8.23 -7.40
N ALA A 93 3.02 8.08 -6.97
CA ALA A 93 2.69 7.33 -5.77
C ALA A 93 3.03 5.84 -5.89
N LEU A 94 2.79 5.23 -7.05
CA LEU A 94 3.12 3.83 -7.31
C LEU A 94 4.64 3.60 -7.33
N ARG A 95 5.46 4.55 -7.82
CA ARG A 95 6.93 4.49 -7.69
C ARG A 95 7.35 4.43 -6.22
N LEU A 96 6.85 5.36 -5.40
CA LEU A 96 7.13 5.41 -3.96
C LEU A 96 6.68 4.14 -3.25
N ALA A 97 5.50 3.62 -3.60
CA ALA A 97 4.96 2.39 -3.05
C ALA A 97 5.88 1.18 -3.31
N GLU A 98 6.39 1.07 -4.54
CA GLU A 98 7.26 -0.04 -4.93
C GLU A 98 8.64 0.03 -4.27
N ILE A 99 9.30 1.20 -4.25
CA ILE A 99 10.62 1.33 -3.62
C ILE A 99 10.53 1.18 -2.09
N THR A 100 9.45 1.66 -1.46
CA THR A 100 9.21 1.46 -0.02
C THR A 100 9.03 -0.02 0.32
N THR A 101 8.46 -0.79 -0.59
CA THR A 101 8.15 -2.21 -0.38
C THR A 101 9.34 -3.11 -0.67
N THR A 102 10.00 -2.88 -1.81
CA THR A 102 11.07 -3.76 -2.31
C THR A 102 12.45 -3.41 -1.78
N LEU A 103 12.66 -2.15 -1.35
CA LEU A 103 13.95 -1.62 -0.92
C LEU A 103 15.07 -2.02 -1.90
N PRO A 104 14.99 -1.57 -3.18
CA PRO A 104 15.93 -1.97 -4.23
C PRO A 104 17.34 -1.40 -3.97
N ASP A 105 18.26 -1.60 -4.92
CA ASP A 105 19.57 -0.96 -4.89
C ASP A 105 19.45 0.58 -4.81
N HIS A 106 20.48 1.21 -4.26
CA HIS A 106 20.52 2.65 -3.99
C HIS A 106 20.20 3.49 -5.23
N ASP A 107 20.82 3.18 -6.37
CA ASP A 107 20.67 3.99 -7.59
C ASP A 107 19.25 3.87 -8.18
N THR A 108 18.63 2.71 -8.05
CA THR A 108 17.22 2.52 -8.39
C THR A 108 16.29 3.24 -7.43
N ALA A 109 16.53 3.17 -6.12
CA ALA A 109 15.73 3.87 -5.12
C ALA A 109 15.77 5.39 -5.35
N GLU A 110 16.97 5.98 -5.49
CA GLU A 110 17.16 7.41 -5.70
C GLU A 110 16.50 7.90 -6.99
N ARG A 111 16.67 7.18 -8.10
CA ARG A 111 16.04 7.54 -9.38
C ARG A 111 14.51 7.57 -9.30
N GLU A 112 13.90 6.54 -8.71
CA GLU A 112 12.44 6.46 -8.63
C GLU A 112 11.86 7.45 -7.62
N TYR A 113 12.58 7.70 -6.52
CA TYR A 113 12.25 8.76 -5.56
C TYR A 113 12.31 10.14 -6.22
N ALA A 114 13.38 10.45 -6.95
CA ALA A 114 13.55 11.73 -7.64
C ALA A 114 12.40 11.99 -8.63
N ARG A 115 12.05 10.99 -9.46
CA ARG A 115 10.90 11.06 -10.38
C ARG A 115 9.58 11.32 -9.68
N ALA A 116 9.37 10.73 -8.50
CA ALA A 116 8.16 10.99 -7.72
C ALA A 116 8.14 12.42 -7.15
N ARG A 117 9.30 12.95 -6.74
CA ARG A 117 9.44 14.31 -6.18
C ARG A 117 9.22 15.41 -7.21
N GLU A 118 9.45 15.14 -8.50
CA GLU A 118 9.13 16.05 -9.61
C GLU A 118 7.61 16.36 -9.69
N VAL A 119 6.76 15.44 -9.23
CA VAL A 119 5.30 15.53 -9.31
C VAL A 119 4.67 15.87 -7.95
N LEU A 120 5.21 15.30 -6.86
CA LEU A 120 4.61 15.36 -5.52
C LEU A 120 5.26 16.43 -4.63
N GLY A 121 4.43 17.13 -3.86
CA GLY A 121 4.90 17.97 -2.75
C GLY A 121 5.44 17.16 -1.58
N ASP A 122 6.17 17.81 -0.65
CA ASP A 122 6.77 17.12 0.51
C ASP A 122 5.73 16.42 1.39
N ASP A 123 4.58 17.07 1.61
CA ASP A 123 3.48 16.52 2.42
C ASP A 123 2.87 15.25 1.79
N GLU A 124 2.63 15.27 0.48
CA GLU A 124 2.08 14.14 -0.25
C GLU A 124 3.05 12.97 -0.31
N LEU A 125 4.33 13.25 -0.58
CA LEU A 125 5.39 12.27 -0.63
C LEU A 125 5.52 11.56 0.73
N SER A 126 5.58 12.33 1.83
CA SER A 126 5.60 11.81 3.19
C SER A 126 4.39 10.91 3.46
N ALA A 127 3.20 11.37 3.12
CA ALA A 127 1.96 10.62 3.33
C ALA A 127 1.95 9.30 2.53
N ILE A 128 2.38 9.29 1.26
CA ILE A 128 2.43 8.07 0.44
C ILE A 128 3.43 7.05 1.00
N ILE A 129 4.62 7.48 1.42
CA ILE A 129 5.61 6.58 2.03
C ILE A 129 5.06 5.98 3.33
N TRP A 130 4.37 6.78 4.15
CA TRP A 130 3.71 6.29 5.36
C TRP A 130 2.55 5.33 5.06
N VAL A 131 1.75 5.57 4.02
CA VAL A 131 0.74 4.61 3.53
C VAL A 131 1.39 3.29 3.16
N ALA A 132 2.41 3.32 2.29
CA ALA A 132 3.14 2.14 1.85
C ALA A 132 3.82 1.39 3.01
N THR A 133 4.38 2.11 3.99
CA THR A 133 4.99 1.55 5.20
C THR A 133 3.95 0.86 6.08
N ALA A 134 2.81 1.51 6.32
CA ALA A 134 1.74 0.95 7.15
C ALA A 134 1.19 -0.34 6.54
N ILE A 135 0.85 -0.36 5.25
CA ILE A 135 0.32 -1.55 4.60
C ILE A 135 1.36 -2.68 4.51
N ASN A 136 2.65 -2.36 4.37
CA ASN A 136 3.74 -3.34 4.48
C ASN A 136 3.74 -4.07 5.84
N ALA A 137 3.48 -3.36 6.92
CA ALA A 137 3.39 -3.95 8.25
C ALA A 137 2.14 -4.85 8.39
N PHE A 138 0.98 -4.41 7.90
CA PHE A 138 -0.24 -5.24 7.89
C PHE A 138 -0.09 -6.49 7.03
N ASN A 139 0.57 -6.39 5.87
CA ASN A 139 0.84 -7.56 5.01
C ASN A 139 1.65 -8.61 5.77
N ARG A 140 2.71 -8.20 6.49
CA ARG A 140 3.56 -9.11 7.29
C ARG A 140 2.78 -9.79 8.40
N VAL A 141 1.98 -9.02 9.16
CA VAL A 141 1.10 -9.59 10.19
C VAL A 141 0.16 -10.60 9.57
N SER A 142 -0.49 -10.25 8.47
CA SER A 142 -1.52 -11.10 7.88
C SER A 142 -0.97 -12.41 7.30
N ILE A 143 0.12 -12.32 6.55
CA ILE A 143 0.78 -13.48 5.93
C ILE A 143 1.30 -14.43 7.02
N LEU A 144 2.00 -13.92 8.03
CA LEU A 144 2.56 -14.77 9.08
C LEU A 144 1.51 -15.27 10.08
N SER A 145 0.38 -14.58 10.23
CA SER A 145 -0.82 -15.07 10.94
C SER A 145 -1.63 -16.10 10.15
N GLY A 146 -1.34 -16.32 8.85
CA GLY A 146 -2.07 -17.28 8.02
C GLY A 146 -3.53 -16.88 7.76
N HIS A 147 -3.83 -15.57 7.65
CA HIS A 147 -5.18 -15.14 7.30
C HIS A 147 -5.56 -15.57 5.88
N THR A 148 -6.76 -16.14 5.74
CA THR A 148 -7.30 -16.66 4.48
C THR A 148 -8.46 -15.80 4.00
N VAL A 149 -8.57 -15.61 2.69
CA VAL A 149 -9.82 -15.17 2.04
C VAL A 149 -10.73 -16.39 1.91
N ARG A 150 -12.02 -16.26 2.25
CA ARG A 150 -13.01 -17.33 2.15
C ARG A 150 -14.22 -16.86 1.36
#